data_AF-A0A2N0SGW3-F1
#
_entry.id   AF-A0A2N0SGW3-F1
#
_cell.length_a   1.000
_cell.length_b   1.000
_cell.length_c   1.000
_cell.angle_alpha   90.00
_cell.angle_beta   90.00
_cell.angle_gamma   90.00
#
_symmetry.space_group_name_H-M   'P 1'
#
loop_
_entity.id
_entity.type
_entity.pdbx_description
1 polymer ?
#
loop_
_entity_poly.entity_id
_entity_poly.type
_entity_poly.pdbx_seq_one_letter_code
_entity_poly.pdbx_strand_id
1 'polypeptide(L)'
;MCARRASIEESLLSFQTEFNLNPSQPLFKITYKSSPIWPISSSVSDHKKITRIAILDSSFNPPTNAHYHLIVRSVTNIFFQNDKPIIIQTPEGRQQIKEQGLEFFDSCLLLYATKNADKILSSSDANHVDRLLMMETLASHIQSTAPSDTHFTALKNLAVGVVTHPRFIDKAHGILSLLLSLSNSSFGFSDNISRQFSLYFIMGYDTVIRLFNPQYYTNMREELAPFFETNYIICANREGYDGEEAEEQFYQNEIVREIIGIEGEKIIRIKLDNEIAKISSTRVRDIVRNELRVKNKESTKEQNKVQSDLLELCPEPIVEFVIQKGLYRKEQ
;
A
#
# COMPACT_ATOMS: atom_id res chain seq x y z
N MET A 1 5.30 -11.10 20.88
CA MET A 1 5.23 -11.63 19.50
C MET A 1 4.41 -12.92 19.36
N CYS A 2 4.60 -13.97 20.18
CA CYS A 2 3.91 -15.26 19.97
C CYS A 2 2.38 -15.18 19.97
N ALA A 3 1.76 -14.47 20.93
CA ALA A 3 0.29 -14.32 20.97
C ALA A 3 -0.25 -13.59 19.72
N ARG A 4 0.45 -12.54 19.26
CA ARG A 4 0.03 -11.81 18.06
C ARG A 4 0.15 -12.67 16.80
N ARG A 5 1.21 -13.47 16.69
CA ARG A 5 1.38 -14.44 15.60
C ARG A 5 0.21 -15.41 15.53
N ALA A 6 -0.14 -16.04 16.66
CA ALA A 6 -1.25 -16.99 16.73
C ALA A 6 -2.59 -16.35 16.31
N SER A 7 -2.84 -15.11 16.73
CA SER A 7 -4.03 -14.35 16.31
C SER A 7 -4.09 -14.11 14.79
N ILE A 8 -2.95 -13.82 14.14
CA ILE A 8 -2.89 -13.68 12.67
C ILE A 8 -3.08 -15.04 11.99
N GLU A 9 -2.46 -16.10 12.52
CA GLU A 9 -2.62 -17.47 12.01
C GLU A 9 -4.09 -17.91 12.03
N GLU A 10 -4.80 -17.70 13.14
CA GLU A 10 -6.22 -18.00 13.28
C GLU A 10 -7.07 -17.17 12.31
N SER A 11 -6.79 -15.87 12.19
CA SER A 11 -7.49 -14.97 11.26
C SER A 11 -7.31 -15.41 9.80
N LEU A 12 -6.08 -15.77 9.41
CA LEU A 12 -5.79 -16.28 8.06
C LEU A 12 -6.42 -17.64 7.79
N LEU A 13 -6.48 -18.53 8.80
CA LEU A 13 -7.17 -19.81 8.66
C LEU A 13 -8.67 -19.58 8.41
N SER A 14 -9.32 -18.73 9.20
CA SER A 14 -10.71 -18.33 9.00
C SER A 14 -10.92 -17.68 7.63
N PHE A 15 -10.01 -16.80 7.21
CA PHE A 15 -10.03 -16.16 5.88
C PHE A 15 -9.96 -17.17 4.74
N GLN A 16 -9.08 -18.17 4.86
CA GLN A 16 -8.97 -19.22 3.86
C GLN A 16 -10.22 -20.10 3.81
N THR A 17 -10.79 -20.45 4.97
CA THR A 17 -12.04 -21.23 5.03
C THR A 17 -13.19 -20.48 4.34
N GLU A 18 -13.35 -19.19 4.62
CA GLU A 18 -14.38 -18.34 4.01
C GLU A 18 -14.17 -18.20 2.51
N PHE A 19 -12.94 -17.97 2.06
CA PHE A 19 -12.61 -17.93 0.65
C PHE A 19 -12.91 -19.27 -0.06
N ASN A 20 -12.65 -20.40 0.58
CA ASN A 20 -12.96 -21.72 0.01
C ASN A 20 -14.47 -21.96 -0.15
N LEU A 21 -15.32 -21.29 0.64
CA LEU A 21 -16.78 -21.35 0.52
C LEU A 21 -17.29 -20.58 -0.70
N ASN A 22 -16.67 -19.45 -1.06
CA ASN A 22 -17.01 -18.69 -2.26
C ASN A 22 -15.75 -18.11 -2.96
N PRO A 23 -15.02 -18.92 -3.74
CA PRO A 23 -13.73 -18.50 -4.32
C PRO A 23 -13.85 -17.39 -5.36
N SER A 24 -15.03 -17.18 -5.94
CA SER A 24 -15.29 -16.13 -6.93
C SER A 24 -15.51 -14.75 -6.32
N GLN A 25 -15.77 -14.66 -5.02
CA GLN A 25 -16.02 -13.38 -4.37
C GLN A 25 -14.72 -12.80 -3.81
N PRO A 26 -14.36 -11.55 -4.16
CA PRO A 26 -13.21 -10.89 -3.56
C PRO A 26 -13.37 -10.76 -2.05
N LEU A 27 -12.50 -11.43 -1.31
CA LEU A 27 -12.51 -11.42 0.14
C LEU A 27 -11.37 -10.54 0.66
N PHE A 28 -11.71 -9.58 1.52
CA PHE A 28 -10.79 -8.67 2.18
C PHE A 28 -10.97 -8.75 3.69
N LYS A 29 -9.87 -8.83 4.44
CA LYS A 29 -9.88 -8.74 5.90
C LYS A 29 -8.82 -7.77 6.39
N ILE A 30 -9.16 -7.04 7.44
CA ILE A 30 -8.22 -6.21 8.18
C ILE A 30 -7.59 -7.06 9.26
N THR A 31 -6.26 -7.14 9.29
CA THR A 31 -5.55 -7.88 10.33
C THR A 31 -5.10 -6.95 11.45
N TYR A 32 -4.77 -5.69 11.15
CA TYR A 32 -4.35 -4.69 12.13
C TYR A 32 -4.96 -3.32 11.83
N LYS A 33 -5.25 -2.57 12.88
CA LYS A 33 -5.63 -1.15 12.82
C LYS A 33 -4.88 -0.40 13.90
N SER A 34 -4.34 0.76 13.56
CA SER A 34 -3.75 1.65 14.55
C SER A 34 -4.80 2.44 15.35
N SER A 35 -6.04 2.48 14.87
CA SER A 35 -7.17 3.16 15.48
C SER A 35 -8.42 2.27 15.43
N PRO A 36 -9.23 2.21 16.50
CA PRO A 36 -10.48 1.45 16.48
C PRO A 36 -11.46 1.98 15.43
N ILE A 37 -11.41 3.28 15.13
CA ILE A 37 -12.33 3.98 14.22
C ILE A 37 -11.85 4.06 12.75
N TRP A 38 -10.73 3.40 12.39
CA TRP A 38 -10.30 3.31 11.00
C TRP A 38 -11.46 2.83 10.10
N PRO A 39 -11.68 3.43 8.91
CA PRO A 39 -10.80 4.38 8.19
C PRO A 39 -11.03 5.86 8.53
N ILE A 40 -11.80 6.19 9.56
CA ILE A 40 -12.22 7.55 9.86
C ILE A 40 -11.16 8.26 10.72
N SER A 41 -10.87 9.52 10.39
CA SER A 41 -9.86 10.35 11.08
C SER A 41 -10.41 11.14 12.29
N SER A 42 -11.72 11.42 12.33
CA SER A 42 -12.39 12.14 13.43
C SER A 42 -13.72 11.47 13.82
N SER A 43 -14.09 11.57 15.11
CA SER A 43 -15.37 11.05 15.62
C SER A 43 -16.57 11.95 15.28
N VAL A 44 -16.33 13.17 14.80
CA VAL A 44 -17.37 14.12 14.38
C VAL A 44 -17.67 13.86 12.91
N SER A 45 -18.66 13.02 12.64
CA SER A 45 -19.00 12.55 11.30
C SER A 45 -19.80 13.60 10.52
N ASP A 46 -19.14 14.31 9.61
CA ASP A 46 -19.84 14.86 8.46
C ASP A 46 -20.06 13.73 7.45
N HIS A 47 -21.25 13.12 7.49
CA HIS A 47 -21.62 12.01 6.61
C HIS A 47 -21.64 12.39 5.13
N LYS A 48 -21.58 13.69 4.80
CA LYS A 48 -21.45 14.19 3.43
C LYS A 48 -20.02 14.20 2.92
N LYS A 49 -19.01 14.08 3.81
CA LYS A 49 -17.60 14.10 3.42
C LYS A 49 -17.15 12.72 2.93
N ILE A 50 -16.53 12.70 1.76
CA ILE A 50 -15.89 11.51 1.18
C ILE A 50 -14.71 11.10 2.07
N THR A 51 -14.66 9.83 2.49
CA THR A 51 -13.52 9.27 3.20
C THR A 51 -12.45 8.83 2.20
N ARG A 52 -11.28 9.46 2.22
CA ARG A 52 -10.18 9.20 1.27
C ARG A 52 -9.13 8.28 1.90
N ILE A 53 -8.88 7.14 1.27
CA ILE A 53 -7.98 6.10 1.79
C ILE A 53 -6.79 5.93 0.83
N ALA A 54 -5.58 6.19 1.32
CA ALA A 54 -4.35 5.93 0.59
C ALA A 54 -3.92 4.47 0.77
N ILE A 55 -3.84 3.70 -0.32
CA ILE A 55 -3.61 2.25 -0.28
C ILE A 55 -2.27 1.92 -0.91
N LEU A 56 -1.32 1.41 -0.14
CA LEU A 56 -0.09 0.85 -0.67
C LEU A 56 -0.23 -0.68 -0.81
N ASP A 57 -0.45 -1.15 -2.03
CA ASP A 57 -0.51 -2.58 -2.37
C ASP A 57 0.88 -3.09 -2.77
N SER A 58 1.38 -4.10 -2.06
CA SER A 58 2.67 -4.73 -2.37
C SER A 58 2.78 -6.13 -1.78
N SER A 59 3.81 -6.87 -2.22
CA SER A 59 4.15 -8.17 -1.65
C SER A 59 4.80 -8.10 -0.27
N PHE A 60 5.35 -6.94 0.12
CA PHE A 60 5.99 -6.66 1.40
C PHE A 60 6.96 -7.78 1.88
N ASN A 61 7.89 -8.18 1.00
CA ASN A 61 8.72 -9.37 1.21
C ASN A 61 10.24 -9.11 1.09
N PRO A 62 10.85 -8.30 1.98
CA PRO A 62 10.24 -7.56 3.09
C PRO A 62 9.79 -6.14 2.66
N PRO A 63 9.09 -5.39 3.52
CA PRO A 63 8.97 -3.94 3.37
C PRO A 63 10.34 -3.26 3.32
N THR A 64 10.45 -2.12 2.63
CA THR A 64 11.71 -1.40 2.39
C THR A 64 11.50 0.11 2.55
N ASN A 65 12.59 0.87 2.52
CA ASN A 65 12.55 2.34 2.52
C ASN A 65 11.78 2.89 1.31
N ALA A 66 11.76 2.20 0.16
CA ALA A 66 10.89 2.56 -0.96
C ALA A 66 9.41 2.53 -0.57
N HIS A 67 8.95 1.49 0.10
CA HIS A 67 7.55 1.38 0.55
C HIS A 67 7.20 2.50 1.55
N TYR A 68 8.09 2.72 2.53
CA TYR A 68 7.94 3.79 3.52
C TYR A 68 7.83 5.18 2.88
N HIS A 69 8.79 5.54 2.01
CA HIS A 69 8.77 6.85 1.38
C HIS A 69 7.63 7.03 0.40
N LEU A 70 7.21 5.95 -0.28
CA LEU A 70 6.11 5.99 -1.23
C LEU A 70 4.79 6.34 -0.54
N ILE A 71 4.48 5.71 0.58
CA ILE A 71 3.26 6.04 1.33
C ILE A 71 3.35 7.41 2.01
N VAL A 72 4.48 7.75 2.62
CA VAL A 72 4.66 9.04 3.29
C VAL A 72 4.55 10.19 2.29
N ARG A 73 5.26 10.15 1.16
CA ARG A 73 5.21 11.22 0.15
C ARG A 73 3.84 11.35 -0.50
N SER A 74 3.15 10.23 -0.73
CA SER A 74 1.78 10.26 -1.25
C SER A 74 0.86 11.06 -0.33
N VAL A 75 0.97 10.83 0.98
CA VAL A 75 0.12 11.52 1.96
C VAL A 75 0.57 12.96 2.23
N THR A 76 1.87 13.25 2.20
CA THR A 76 2.37 14.59 2.56
C THR A 76 2.40 15.58 1.40
N ASN A 77 2.34 15.09 0.15
CA ASN A 77 2.46 15.94 -1.03
C ASN A 77 1.15 16.07 -1.82
N ILE A 78 0.13 15.27 -1.51
CA ILE A 78 -1.16 15.33 -2.21
C ILE A 78 -2.21 15.91 -1.27
N PHE A 79 -2.89 16.93 -1.77
CA PHE A 79 -3.94 17.67 -1.10
C PHE A 79 -5.15 17.70 -2.01
N PHE A 80 -6.31 18.02 -1.47
CA PHE A 80 -7.55 18.06 -2.25
C PHE A 80 -8.25 19.40 -2.09
N GLN A 81 -8.66 19.97 -3.21
CA GLN A 81 -9.50 21.17 -3.27
C GLN A 81 -10.70 20.86 -4.13
N ASN A 82 -11.91 20.87 -3.54
CA ASN A 82 -13.15 20.49 -4.24
C ASN A 82 -13.02 19.13 -4.94
N ASP A 83 -12.56 18.11 -4.22
CA ASP A 83 -12.30 16.74 -4.72
C ASP A 83 -11.22 16.60 -5.80
N LYS A 84 -10.59 17.69 -6.25
CA LYS A 84 -9.49 17.64 -7.21
C LYS A 84 -8.14 17.54 -6.50
N PRO A 85 -7.27 16.59 -6.91
CA PRO A 85 -5.95 16.44 -6.31
C PRO A 85 -5.01 17.57 -6.74
N ILE A 86 -4.25 18.10 -5.79
CA ILE A 86 -3.21 19.10 -5.96
C ILE A 86 -1.91 18.52 -5.39
N ILE A 87 -0.84 18.58 -6.17
CA ILE A 87 0.48 18.08 -5.75
C ILE A 87 1.34 19.26 -5.31
N ILE A 88 1.81 19.24 -4.06
CA ILE A 88 2.69 20.26 -3.48
C ILE A 88 3.95 19.59 -2.95
N GLN A 89 5.04 19.76 -3.68
CA GLN A 89 6.32 19.09 -3.39
C GLN A 89 7.30 19.98 -2.62
N THR A 90 7.15 21.31 -2.69
CA THR A 90 8.06 22.25 -2.04
C THR A 90 7.72 22.45 -0.56
N PRO A 91 8.73 22.56 0.33
CA PRO A 91 8.51 22.91 1.74
C PRO A 91 7.73 24.22 1.91
N GLU A 92 8.00 25.22 1.08
CA GLU A 92 7.36 26.53 1.11
C GLU A 92 5.88 26.42 0.75
N GLY A 93 5.56 25.64 -0.30
CA GLY A 93 4.19 25.35 -0.69
C GLY A 93 3.43 24.63 0.43
N ARG A 94 4.07 23.68 1.13
CA ARG A 94 3.45 22.98 2.27
C ARG A 94 3.12 23.90 3.44
N GLN A 95 3.91 24.94 3.69
CA GLN A 95 3.60 25.91 4.74
C GLN A 95 2.39 26.78 4.39
N GLN A 96 2.22 27.16 3.13
CA GLN A 96 1.09 27.97 2.65
C GLN A 96 -0.25 27.24 2.76
N ILE A 97 -0.25 25.91 2.78
CA ILE A 97 -1.47 25.08 2.90
C ILE A 97 -2.14 25.22 4.27
N LYS A 98 -1.37 25.55 5.32
CA LYS A 98 -1.86 25.62 6.71
C LYS A 98 -3.06 26.57 6.88
N GLU A 99 -3.18 27.55 5.99
CA GLU A 99 -4.20 28.60 6.06
C GLU A 99 -5.36 28.37 5.07
N GLN A 100 -5.23 27.44 4.11
CA GLN A 100 -6.15 27.29 2.98
C GLN A 100 -7.27 26.27 3.21
N GLY A 101 -7.26 25.54 4.33
CA GLY A 101 -8.31 24.57 4.65
C GLY A 101 -8.46 23.44 3.63
N LEU A 102 -7.38 23.08 2.94
CA LEU A 102 -7.37 21.98 1.97
C LEU A 102 -7.77 20.66 2.64
N GLU A 103 -8.30 19.74 1.85
CA GLU A 103 -8.62 18.39 2.30
C GLU A 103 -7.43 17.44 2.12
N PHE A 104 -7.47 16.32 2.85
CA PHE A 104 -6.38 15.37 2.98
C PHE A 104 -6.89 13.93 2.92
N PHE A 105 -5.98 12.97 2.90
CA PHE A 105 -6.32 11.60 3.22
C PHE A 105 -6.79 11.48 4.68
N ASP A 106 -7.75 10.58 4.92
CA ASP A 106 -8.27 10.29 6.26
C ASP A 106 -7.55 9.11 6.90
N SER A 107 -7.06 8.18 6.07
CA SER A 107 -6.38 6.98 6.53
C SER A 107 -5.47 6.38 5.46
N CYS A 108 -4.61 5.47 5.89
CA CYS A 108 -3.85 4.63 4.99
C CYS A 108 -4.16 3.14 5.18
N LEU A 109 -3.91 2.36 4.14
CA LEU A 109 -3.98 0.90 4.15
C LEU A 109 -2.72 0.31 3.53
N LEU A 110 -2.01 -0.54 4.27
CA LEU A 110 -1.01 -1.44 3.70
C LEU A 110 -1.74 -2.72 3.27
N LEU A 111 -1.81 -2.95 1.96
CA LEU A 111 -2.58 -4.06 1.39
C LEU A 111 -1.66 -5.17 0.89
N TYR A 112 -1.96 -6.40 1.30
CA TYR A 112 -1.27 -7.59 0.84
C TYR A 112 -2.22 -8.55 0.12
N ALA A 113 -1.93 -8.85 -1.14
CA ALA A 113 -2.63 -9.88 -1.89
C ALA A 113 -1.97 -11.26 -1.70
N THR A 114 -2.73 -12.28 -1.29
CA THR A 114 -2.22 -13.65 -1.13
C THR A 114 -1.89 -14.31 -2.46
N LYS A 115 -2.53 -13.86 -3.54
CA LYS A 115 -2.23 -14.22 -4.93
C LYS A 115 -1.74 -12.99 -5.69
N ASN A 116 -0.70 -13.17 -6.50
CA ASN A 116 -0.27 -12.18 -7.49
C ASN A 116 -0.62 -12.74 -8.88
N ALA A 117 -1.02 -11.87 -9.81
CA ALA A 117 -1.37 -12.31 -11.17
C ALA A 117 -0.17 -12.99 -11.88
N ASP A 118 1.05 -12.50 -11.62
CA ASP A 118 2.25 -12.92 -12.36
C ASP A 118 3.31 -13.63 -11.50
N LYS A 119 3.10 -13.75 -10.18
CA LYS A 119 4.14 -14.25 -9.25
C LYS A 119 3.66 -15.43 -8.43
N ILE A 120 4.39 -16.53 -8.54
CA ILE A 120 4.29 -17.69 -7.65
C ILE A 120 5.23 -17.46 -6.45
N LEU A 121 4.75 -17.74 -5.24
CA LEU A 121 5.57 -17.66 -4.03
C LEU A 121 6.73 -18.65 -4.13
N SER A 122 7.95 -18.16 -3.91
CA SER A 122 9.13 -19.03 -3.83
C SER A 122 9.28 -19.62 -2.43
N SER A 123 9.92 -20.77 -2.28
CA SER A 123 10.25 -21.31 -0.94
C SER A 123 11.16 -20.37 -0.13
N SER A 124 11.93 -19.52 -0.81
CA SER A 124 12.77 -18.50 -0.18
C SER A 124 12.02 -17.25 0.30
N ASP A 125 10.71 -17.17 0.06
CA ASP A 125 9.89 -16.05 0.48
C ASP A 125 9.45 -16.19 1.94
N ALA A 126 9.25 -15.05 2.63
CA ALA A 126 8.58 -15.06 3.92
C ALA A 126 7.12 -15.52 3.74
N ASN A 127 6.62 -16.31 4.70
CA ASN A 127 5.23 -16.75 4.72
C ASN A 127 4.26 -15.57 4.97
N HIS A 128 2.95 -15.80 4.76
CA HIS A 128 1.92 -14.78 4.91
C HIS A 128 1.92 -14.11 6.28
N VAL A 129 2.11 -14.88 7.36
CA VAL A 129 2.09 -14.37 8.74
C VAL A 129 3.27 -13.43 8.99
N ASP A 130 4.47 -13.83 8.59
CA ASP A 130 5.68 -13.01 8.76
C ASP A 130 5.61 -11.73 7.91
N ARG A 131 5.03 -11.78 6.70
CA ARG A 131 4.77 -10.57 5.91
C ARG A 131 3.82 -9.61 6.61
N LEU A 132 2.70 -10.11 7.12
CA LEU A 132 1.72 -9.27 7.85
C LEU A 132 2.33 -8.68 9.13
N LEU A 133 3.12 -9.44 9.87
CA LEU A 133 3.85 -8.93 11.03
C LEU A 133 4.86 -7.83 10.63
N MET A 134 5.61 -8.01 9.54
CA MET A 134 6.49 -6.95 9.02
C MET A 134 5.69 -5.73 8.55
N MET A 135 4.49 -5.90 7.99
CA MET A 135 3.61 -4.79 7.63
C MET A 135 3.09 -4.04 8.87
N GLU A 136 2.76 -4.73 9.96
CA GLU A 136 2.40 -4.11 11.25
C GLU A 136 3.58 -3.33 11.85
N THR A 137 4.79 -3.88 11.73
CA THR A 137 6.03 -3.20 12.11
C THR A 137 6.25 -1.94 11.27
N LEU A 138 6.06 -2.02 9.94
CA LEU A 138 6.15 -0.85 9.06
C LEU A 138 5.08 0.19 9.40
N ALA A 139 3.84 -0.22 9.65
CA ALA A 139 2.77 0.69 10.04
C ALA A 139 3.12 1.44 11.33
N SER A 140 3.62 0.72 12.35
CA SER A 140 4.08 1.32 13.61
C SER A 140 5.24 2.30 13.40
N HIS A 141 6.20 1.94 12.54
CA HIS A 141 7.30 2.83 12.18
C HIS A 141 6.80 4.12 11.53
N ILE A 142 5.90 4.02 10.53
CA ILE A 142 5.26 5.19 9.88
C ILE A 142 4.59 6.09 10.91
N GLN A 143 3.82 5.53 11.86
CA GLN A 143 3.18 6.34 12.89
C GLN A 143 4.17 7.08 13.78
N SER A 144 5.30 6.43 14.10
CA SER A 144 6.32 7.00 14.98
C SER A 144 7.15 8.10 14.32
N THR A 145 7.34 8.02 13.00
CA THR A 145 8.12 8.99 12.22
C THR A 145 7.25 10.00 11.48
N ALA A 146 5.92 9.82 11.50
CA ALA A 146 4.98 10.73 10.89
C ALA A 146 5.19 12.15 11.44
N PRO A 147 5.14 13.19 10.58
CA PRO A 147 5.22 14.56 11.05
C PRO A 147 4.17 14.81 12.14
N SER A 148 4.52 15.61 13.15
CA SER A 148 3.59 15.98 14.24
C SER A 148 2.43 16.86 13.78
N ASP A 149 2.42 17.27 12.51
CA ASP A 149 1.39 18.10 11.90
C ASP A 149 0.01 17.42 11.94
N THR A 150 -1.01 18.16 12.35
CA THR A 150 -2.41 17.71 12.45
C THR A 150 -3.01 17.38 11.09
N HIS A 151 -2.41 17.84 10.00
CA HIS A 151 -2.91 17.61 8.65
C HIS A 151 -2.55 16.22 8.09
N PHE A 152 -1.51 15.57 8.61
CA PHE A 152 -1.08 14.24 8.15
C PHE A 152 -1.55 13.12 9.09
N THR A 153 -2.75 13.28 9.65
CA THR A 153 -3.38 12.30 10.56
C THR A 153 -3.59 10.93 9.92
N ALA A 154 -3.70 10.85 8.59
CA ALA A 154 -3.72 9.58 7.87
C ALA A 154 -2.48 8.71 8.15
N LEU A 155 -1.30 9.31 8.34
CA LEU A 155 -0.08 8.58 8.73
C LEU A 155 -0.09 8.12 10.20
N LYS A 156 -1.13 8.48 10.96
CA LYS A 156 -1.41 7.95 12.30
C LYS A 156 -2.63 7.00 12.31
N ASN A 157 -3.39 6.95 11.21
CA ASN A 157 -4.59 6.15 11.03
C ASN A 157 -4.38 5.09 9.94
N LEU A 158 -3.58 4.07 10.25
CA LEU A 158 -3.23 3.00 9.32
C LEU A 158 -3.98 1.71 9.65
N ALA A 159 -4.24 0.93 8.60
CA ALA A 159 -4.59 -0.48 8.72
C ALA A 159 -3.63 -1.35 7.90
N VAL A 160 -3.56 -2.62 8.27
CA VAL A 160 -2.97 -3.69 7.45
C VAL A 160 -4.09 -4.61 7.06
N GLY A 161 -4.21 -4.90 5.76
CA GLY A 161 -5.25 -5.76 5.23
C GLY A 161 -4.71 -6.82 4.28
N VAL A 162 -5.45 -7.91 4.17
CA VAL A 162 -5.18 -9.03 3.29
C VAL A 162 -6.35 -9.23 2.33
N VAL A 163 -6.04 -9.52 1.07
CA VAL A 163 -7.02 -9.77 0.01
C VAL A 163 -6.67 -11.02 -0.80
N THR A 164 -7.69 -11.76 -1.24
CA THR A 164 -7.47 -13.04 -1.96
C THR A 164 -7.24 -12.90 -3.46
N HIS A 165 -7.64 -11.79 -4.06
CA HIS A 165 -7.66 -11.61 -5.51
C HIS A 165 -6.54 -10.70 -6.00
N PRO A 166 -5.96 -11.00 -7.18
CA PRO A 166 -4.80 -10.28 -7.70
C PRO A 166 -5.16 -8.99 -8.46
N ARG A 167 -6.35 -8.91 -9.08
CA ARG A 167 -6.73 -7.75 -9.91
C ARG A 167 -7.18 -6.59 -9.04
N PHE A 168 -6.81 -5.37 -9.41
CA PHE A 168 -7.15 -4.18 -8.62
C PHE A 168 -8.66 -3.91 -8.53
N ILE A 169 -9.42 -4.27 -9.56
CA ILE A 169 -10.89 -4.22 -9.54
C ILE A 169 -11.44 -5.07 -8.40
N ASP A 170 -10.98 -6.32 -8.30
CA ASP A 170 -11.41 -7.25 -7.26
C ASP A 170 -10.98 -6.76 -5.87
N LYS A 171 -9.77 -6.20 -5.76
CA LYS A 171 -9.28 -5.62 -4.50
C LYS A 171 -10.15 -4.46 -4.04
N ALA A 172 -10.45 -3.52 -4.94
CA ALA A 172 -11.33 -2.39 -4.65
C ALA A 172 -12.72 -2.85 -4.21
N HIS A 173 -13.30 -3.83 -4.92
CA HIS A 173 -14.58 -4.42 -4.54
C HIS A 173 -14.54 -4.98 -3.11
N GLY A 174 -13.56 -5.83 -2.79
CA GLY A 174 -13.45 -6.44 -1.47
C GLY A 174 -13.32 -5.40 -0.35
N ILE A 175 -12.53 -4.36 -0.58
CA ILE A 175 -12.34 -3.25 0.38
C ILE A 175 -13.66 -2.48 0.56
N LEU A 176 -14.28 -2.02 -0.52
CA LEU A 176 -15.50 -1.22 -0.46
C LEU A 176 -16.66 -2.02 0.17
N SER A 177 -16.80 -3.30 -0.16
CA SER A 177 -17.80 -4.19 0.44
C SER A 177 -17.70 -4.23 1.96
N LEU A 178 -16.48 -4.41 2.49
CA LEU A 178 -16.26 -4.36 3.94
C LEU A 178 -16.60 -2.97 4.50
N LEU A 179 -16.11 -1.90 3.90
CA LEU A 179 -16.31 -0.53 4.40
C LEU A 179 -17.79 -0.14 4.46
N LEU A 180 -18.58 -0.50 3.44
CA LEU A 180 -20.02 -0.28 3.39
C LEU A 180 -20.76 -1.14 4.42
N SER A 181 -20.32 -2.39 4.65
CA SER A 181 -20.91 -3.23 5.70
C SER A 181 -20.68 -2.65 7.10
N LEU A 182 -19.51 -2.05 7.35
CA LEU A 182 -19.18 -1.40 8.61
C LEU A 182 -19.99 -0.12 8.81
N SER A 183 -20.22 0.67 7.75
CA SER A 183 -21.03 1.88 7.85
C SER A 183 -22.50 1.57 8.15
N ASN A 184 -23.05 0.49 7.59
CA ASN A 184 -24.45 0.11 7.77
C ASN A 184 -24.73 -0.54 9.14
N SER A 185 -23.72 -1.13 9.77
CA SER A 185 -23.87 -1.88 11.04
C SER A 185 -23.55 -1.07 12.29
N SER A 186 -22.69 -0.05 12.19
CA SER A 186 -22.03 0.55 13.36
C SER A 186 -22.54 1.94 13.77
N PHE A 187 -23.40 2.58 12.97
CA PHE A 187 -23.87 3.95 13.21
C PHE A 187 -25.38 4.02 12.97
N GLY A 188 -26.18 3.76 14.01
CA GLY A 188 -27.65 3.74 13.96
C GLY A 188 -28.30 5.10 13.63
N PHE A 189 -28.08 5.63 12.43
CA PHE A 189 -28.68 6.86 11.93
C PHE A 189 -29.59 6.57 10.74
N SER A 190 -30.77 7.17 10.80
CA SER A 190 -31.94 6.92 9.95
C SER A 190 -32.00 7.76 8.67
N ASP A 191 -30.90 8.39 8.24
CA ASP A 191 -30.89 9.22 7.03
C ASP A 191 -30.25 8.49 5.85
N ASN A 192 -30.96 8.53 4.71
CA ASN A 192 -30.66 7.90 3.40
C ASN A 192 -29.34 8.32 2.72
N ILE A 193 -28.36 8.89 3.44
CA ILE A 193 -27.08 9.33 2.86
C ILE A 193 -25.99 8.34 3.25
N SER A 194 -25.70 7.41 2.33
CA SER A 194 -24.58 6.47 2.45
C SER A 194 -23.25 7.22 2.45
N ARG A 195 -22.37 6.90 3.42
CA ARG A 195 -20.99 7.39 3.44
C ARG A 195 -20.27 6.98 2.16
N GLN A 196 -19.57 7.93 1.55
CA GLN A 196 -18.79 7.70 0.34
C GLN A 196 -17.32 7.45 0.67
N PHE A 197 -16.69 6.57 -0.10
CA PHE A 197 -15.29 6.22 0.04
C PHE A 197 -14.59 6.38 -1.31
N SER A 198 -13.41 7.01 -1.30
CA SER A 198 -12.52 7.06 -2.46
C SER A 198 -11.21 6.36 -2.13
N LEU A 199 -10.84 5.40 -2.96
CA LEU A 199 -9.63 4.59 -2.78
C LEU A 199 -8.52 5.08 -3.70
N TYR A 200 -7.34 5.36 -3.15
CA TYR A 200 -6.19 5.83 -3.90
C TYR A 200 -5.08 4.78 -3.85
N PHE A 201 -4.98 3.95 -4.88
CA PHE A 201 -3.94 2.92 -4.96
C PHE A 201 -2.60 3.53 -5.37
N ILE A 202 -1.62 3.41 -4.48
CA ILE A 202 -0.26 3.85 -4.69
C ILE A 202 0.53 2.74 -5.38
N MET A 203 1.09 3.04 -6.55
CA MET A 203 1.73 2.08 -7.42
C MET A 203 2.98 2.66 -8.08
N GLY A 204 3.94 1.79 -8.42
CA GLY A 204 5.01 2.16 -9.34
C GLY A 204 4.52 2.12 -10.80
N TYR A 205 5.17 2.90 -11.67
CA TYR A 205 4.84 2.98 -13.10
C TYR A 205 4.73 1.60 -13.79
N ASP A 206 5.62 0.66 -13.48
CA ASP A 206 5.56 -0.72 -14.00
C ASP A 206 4.25 -1.45 -13.67
N THR A 207 3.64 -1.14 -12.52
CA THR A 207 2.37 -1.73 -12.08
C THR A 207 1.20 -1.04 -12.76
N VAL A 208 1.31 0.27 -13.03
CA VAL A 208 0.31 1.00 -13.82
C VAL A 208 0.26 0.47 -15.26
N ILE A 209 1.42 0.21 -15.89
CA ILE A 209 1.45 -0.44 -17.21
C ILE A 209 0.70 -1.78 -17.17
N ARG A 210 0.94 -2.60 -16.13
CA ARG A 210 0.21 -3.87 -15.96
C ARG A 210 -1.29 -3.66 -15.71
N LEU A 211 -1.70 -2.63 -14.97
CA LEU A 211 -3.11 -2.31 -14.78
C LEU A 211 -3.82 -2.06 -16.12
N PHE A 212 -3.15 -1.43 -17.08
CA PHE A 212 -3.67 -1.18 -18.43
C PHE A 212 -3.25 -2.24 -19.46
N ASN A 213 -2.83 -3.44 -19.02
CA ASN A 213 -2.51 -4.52 -19.96
C ASN A 213 -3.79 -5.32 -20.32
N PRO A 214 -4.19 -5.38 -21.61
CA PRO A 214 -5.41 -6.06 -22.04
C PRO A 214 -5.51 -7.53 -21.63
N GLN A 215 -4.38 -8.21 -21.41
CA GLN A 215 -4.37 -9.63 -21.06
C GLN A 215 -5.09 -9.96 -19.75
N TYR A 216 -5.29 -8.98 -18.87
CA TYR A 216 -5.96 -9.16 -17.57
C TYR A 216 -7.47 -8.87 -17.61
N TYR A 217 -8.03 -8.63 -18.79
CA TYR A 217 -9.41 -8.20 -18.97
C TYR A 217 -10.09 -9.00 -20.07
N THR A 218 -11.39 -9.20 -19.93
CA THR A 218 -12.20 -9.61 -21.10
C THR A 218 -12.49 -8.38 -21.95
N ASN A 219 -12.85 -7.26 -21.30
CA ASN A 219 -12.96 -5.95 -21.92
C ASN A 219 -12.41 -4.89 -20.96
N MET A 220 -11.19 -4.43 -21.23
CA MET A 220 -10.50 -3.51 -20.34
C MET A 220 -11.28 -2.20 -20.11
N ARG A 221 -11.88 -1.64 -21.15
CA ARG A 221 -12.59 -0.36 -21.06
C ARG A 221 -13.81 -0.48 -20.16
N GLU A 222 -14.63 -1.50 -20.40
CA GLU A 222 -15.86 -1.77 -19.62
C GLU A 222 -15.57 -2.12 -18.16
N GLU A 223 -14.41 -2.74 -17.88
CA GLU A 223 -14.03 -3.13 -16.53
C GLU A 223 -13.31 -2.00 -15.76
N LEU A 224 -12.46 -1.21 -16.43
CA LEU A 224 -11.72 -0.11 -15.78
C LEU A 224 -12.53 1.17 -15.62
N ALA A 225 -13.47 1.49 -16.51
CA ALA A 225 -14.26 2.71 -16.38
C ALA A 225 -15.06 2.75 -15.04
N PRO A 226 -15.82 1.71 -14.65
CA PRO A 226 -16.48 1.67 -13.34
C PRO A 226 -15.49 1.64 -12.17
N PHE A 227 -14.33 1.00 -12.34
CA PHE A 227 -13.28 1.03 -11.32
C PHE A 227 -12.86 2.47 -11.02
N PHE A 228 -12.64 3.32 -12.03
CA PHE A 228 -12.22 4.70 -11.83
C PHE A 228 -13.32 5.65 -11.32
N GLU A 229 -14.57 5.21 -11.13
CA GLU A 229 -15.61 6.05 -10.52
C GLU A 229 -15.30 6.41 -9.07
N THR A 230 -14.84 5.43 -8.27
CA THR A 230 -14.52 5.59 -6.84
C THR A 230 -13.05 5.30 -6.52
N ASN A 231 -12.25 4.92 -7.52
CA ASN A 231 -10.84 4.58 -7.34
C ASN A 231 -9.94 5.48 -8.17
N TYR A 232 -8.76 5.74 -7.64
CA TYR A 232 -7.73 6.62 -8.19
C TYR A 232 -6.38 5.93 -8.07
N ILE A 233 -5.43 6.32 -8.91
CA ILE A 233 -4.05 5.82 -8.87
C ILE A 233 -3.12 6.94 -8.46
N ILE A 234 -2.17 6.64 -7.59
CA ILE A 234 -1.00 7.48 -7.34
C ILE A 234 0.20 6.75 -7.95
N CYS A 235 0.66 7.24 -9.09
CA CYS A 235 1.76 6.63 -9.84
C CYS A 235 3.10 7.28 -9.44
N ALA A 236 4.00 6.50 -8.88
CA ALA A 236 5.38 6.89 -8.65
C ALA A 236 6.30 6.45 -9.80
N ASN A 237 7.28 7.29 -10.11
CA ASN A 237 8.37 6.94 -11.03
C ASN A 237 9.14 5.71 -10.53
N ARG A 238 9.66 4.94 -11.48
CA ARG A 238 10.52 3.78 -11.22
C ARG A 238 11.66 3.76 -12.21
N GLU A 239 12.89 3.66 -11.71
CA GLU A 239 14.07 3.58 -12.58
C GLU A 239 14.08 2.23 -13.34
N GLY A 240 14.50 2.25 -14.61
CA GLY A 240 14.63 1.05 -15.45
C GLY A 240 13.39 0.65 -16.23
N TYR A 241 12.33 1.48 -16.27
CA TYR A 241 11.18 1.30 -17.15
C TYR A 241 11.13 2.43 -18.19
N ASP A 242 11.55 2.09 -19.42
CA ASP A 242 11.43 2.79 -20.73
C ASP A 242 11.72 4.31 -20.82
N GLY A 243 12.09 4.98 -19.72
CA GLY A 243 12.41 6.41 -19.67
C GLY A 243 11.18 7.33 -19.61
N GLU A 244 11.43 8.62 -19.34
CA GLU A 244 10.36 9.64 -19.23
C GLU A 244 9.54 9.77 -20.53
N GLU A 245 10.16 9.55 -21.69
CA GLU A 245 9.47 9.61 -23.00
C GLU A 245 8.42 8.50 -23.15
N ALA A 246 8.75 7.26 -22.81
CA ALA A 246 7.80 6.16 -22.89
C ALA A 246 6.68 6.28 -21.86
N GLU A 247 6.99 6.83 -20.67
CA GLU A 247 5.98 7.20 -19.69
C GLU A 247 4.97 8.20 -20.27
N GLU A 248 5.43 9.25 -20.94
CA GLU A 248 4.50 10.19 -21.58
C GLU A 248 3.73 9.56 -22.74
N GLN A 249 4.38 8.76 -23.58
CA GLN A 249 3.68 8.06 -24.66
C GLN A 249 2.56 7.15 -24.14
N PHE A 250 2.79 6.48 -23.01
CA PHE A 250 1.77 5.66 -22.34
C PHE A 250 0.56 6.49 -21.91
N TYR A 251 0.78 7.64 -21.26
CA TYR A 251 -0.32 8.51 -20.84
C TYR A 251 -1.01 9.26 -21.98
N GLN A 252 -0.34 9.42 -23.13
CA GLN A 252 -0.94 9.96 -24.36
C GLN A 252 -1.73 8.93 -25.16
N ASN A 253 -1.65 7.64 -24.82
CA ASN A 253 -2.40 6.59 -25.48
C ASN A 253 -3.92 6.85 -25.39
N GLU A 254 -4.62 6.72 -26.53
CA GLU A 254 -6.05 7.05 -26.64
C GLU A 254 -6.91 6.25 -25.66
N ILE A 255 -6.66 4.94 -25.51
CA ILE A 255 -7.42 4.06 -24.61
C ILE A 255 -7.19 4.47 -23.16
N VAL A 256 -5.94 4.79 -22.79
CA VAL A 256 -5.61 5.25 -21.43
C VAL A 256 -6.34 6.55 -21.14
N ARG A 257 -6.25 7.55 -22.02
CA ARG A 257 -6.92 8.86 -21.87
C ARG A 257 -8.43 8.77 -21.80
N GLU A 258 -9.03 7.87 -22.58
CA GLU A 258 -10.47 7.63 -22.54
C GLU A 258 -10.92 7.08 -21.18
N ILE A 259 -10.15 6.16 -20.60
CA ILE A 259 -10.46 5.55 -19.29
C ILE A 259 -10.21 6.52 -18.13
N ILE A 260 -9.12 7.30 -18.16
CA ILE A 260 -8.71 8.16 -17.03
C ILE A 260 -9.21 9.60 -17.11
N GLY A 261 -9.84 9.97 -18.23
CA GLY A 261 -10.29 11.33 -18.53
C GLY A 261 -9.22 12.21 -19.20
N ILE A 262 -9.68 13.26 -19.89
CA ILE A 262 -8.87 14.12 -20.79
C ILE A 262 -7.67 14.78 -20.08
N GLU A 263 -7.79 15.06 -18.77
CA GLU A 263 -6.75 15.69 -17.95
C GLU A 263 -6.03 14.73 -16.98
N GLY A 264 -6.28 13.42 -17.05
CA GLY A 264 -5.64 12.46 -16.14
C GLY A 264 -6.07 12.60 -14.68
N GLU A 265 -7.28 13.15 -14.42
CA GLU A 265 -7.81 13.41 -13.06
C GLU A 265 -7.82 12.16 -12.17
N LYS A 266 -7.79 10.96 -12.78
CA LYS A 266 -7.80 9.67 -12.10
C LYS A 266 -6.41 9.11 -11.75
N ILE A 267 -5.33 9.69 -12.30
CA ILE A 267 -3.94 9.27 -12.04
C ILE A 267 -3.11 10.47 -11.58
N ILE A 268 -2.69 10.44 -10.31
CA ILE A 268 -1.83 11.45 -9.70
C ILE A 268 -0.38 10.98 -9.81
N ARG A 269 0.47 11.72 -10.51
CA ARG A 269 1.88 11.35 -10.71
C ARG A 269 2.79 12.01 -9.67
N ILE A 270 3.61 11.23 -8.99
CA ILE A 270 4.57 11.71 -7.98
C ILE A 270 5.99 11.25 -8.30
N LYS A 271 6.98 12.02 -7.84
CA LYS A 271 8.40 11.70 -8.01
C LYS A 271 9.05 11.31 -6.68
N LEU A 272 9.58 10.09 -6.63
CA LEU A 272 10.53 9.61 -5.64
C LEU A 272 11.95 10.00 -6.04
N ASP A 273 12.80 10.19 -5.03
CA ASP A 273 14.23 10.40 -5.25
C ASP A 273 14.84 9.16 -5.89
N ASN A 274 15.77 9.36 -6.82
CA ASN A 274 16.35 8.27 -7.62
C ASN A 274 16.93 7.13 -6.76
N GLU A 275 17.61 7.47 -5.65
CA GLU A 275 18.18 6.47 -4.75
C GLU A 275 17.11 5.64 -4.04
N ILE A 276 15.98 6.25 -3.69
CA ILE A 276 14.84 5.53 -3.08
C ILE A 276 14.11 4.69 -4.13
N ALA A 277 13.95 5.20 -5.36
CA ALA A 277 13.27 4.52 -6.46
C ALA A 277 14.01 3.23 -6.90
N LYS A 278 15.31 3.12 -6.61
CA LYS A 278 16.15 1.93 -6.86
C LYS A 278 15.95 0.79 -5.86
N ILE A 279 15.44 1.08 -4.66
CA ILE A 279 15.37 0.09 -3.58
C ILE A 279 14.30 -0.95 -3.90
N SER A 280 14.68 -2.23 -3.90
CA SER A 280 13.76 -3.35 -4.11
C SER A 280 13.87 -4.40 -3.01
N SER A 281 12.75 -5.04 -2.67
CA SER A 281 12.76 -6.16 -1.72
C SER A 281 13.62 -7.32 -2.20
N THR A 282 13.77 -7.50 -3.53
CA THR A 282 14.67 -8.53 -4.10
C THR A 282 16.12 -8.28 -3.69
N ARG A 283 16.60 -7.03 -3.79
CA ARG A 283 17.95 -6.66 -3.36
C ARG A 283 18.21 -7.00 -1.89
N VAL A 284 17.23 -6.74 -1.03
CA VAL A 284 17.30 -7.08 0.40
C VAL A 284 17.45 -8.60 0.60
N ARG A 285 16.60 -9.40 -0.06
CA ARG A 285 16.69 -10.86 0.02
C ARG A 285 18.03 -11.38 -0.53
N ASP A 286 18.55 -10.78 -1.59
CA ASP A 286 19.83 -11.17 -2.20
C ASP A 286 21.01 -10.93 -1.26
N ILE A 287 21.06 -9.78 -0.58
CA ILE A 287 22.08 -9.47 0.44
C ILE A 287 22.03 -10.50 1.56
N VAL A 288 20.84 -10.75 2.13
CA VAL A 288 20.67 -11.74 3.21
C VAL A 288 21.10 -13.14 2.77
N ARG A 289 20.73 -13.57 1.56
CA ARG A 289 21.10 -14.90 1.04
C ARG A 289 22.60 -15.06 0.79
N ASN A 290 23.27 -14.01 0.32
CA ASN A 290 24.66 -14.08 -0.09
C ASN A 290 25.63 -13.87 1.07
N GLU A 291 25.29 -13.02 2.04
CA GLU A 291 26.21 -12.60 3.10
C GLU A 291 26.01 -13.33 4.43
N LEU A 292 24.83 -13.91 4.71
CA LEU A 292 24.60 -14.73 5.91
C LEU A 292 24.65 -16.23 5.58
N ARG A 293 25.87 -16.77 5.43
CA ARG A 293 26.11 -18.20 5.22
C ARG A 293 26.01 -18.97 6.54
N VAL A 294 25.02 -19.86 6.64
CA VAL A 294 24.76 -20.68 7.83
C VAL A 294 25.93 -21.63 8.18
N LYS A 295 26.33 -21.55 9.46
CA LYS A 295 27.19 -22.46 10.28
C LYS A 295 28.70 -22.37 10.06
N ASN A 296 29.34 -21.38 10.69
CA ASN A 296 30.43 -21.59 11.66
C ASN A 296 30.82 -20.24 12.24
N LYS A 297 30.46 -19.97 13.52
CA LYS A 297 30.79 -18.74 14.29
C LYS A 297 31.03 -17.53 13.37
N GLU A 298 29.97 -17.04 12.73
CA GLU A 298 30.05 -15.78 11.97
C GLU A 298 30.68 -14.74 12.89
N SER A 299 31.73 -14.09 12.40
CA SER A 299 32.36 -13.05 13.20
C SER A 299 31.33 -11.95 13.42
N THR A 300 31.26 -11.36 14.62
CA THR A 300 30.37 -10.20 14.91
C THR A 300 30.48 -9.12 13.83
N LYS A 301 31.64 -9.04 13.17
CA LYS A 301 31.91 -8.14 12.04
C LYS A 301 31.06 -8.40 10.79
N GLU A 302 30.81 -9.65 10.41
CA GLU A 302 30.00 -10.00 9.22
C GLU A 302 28.52 -9.68 9.47
N GLN A 303 27.99 -10.04 10.63
CA GLN A 303 26.61 -9.69 11.01
C GLN A 303 26.41 -8.17 11.09
N ASN A 304 27.38 -7.44 11.65
CA ASN A 304 27.34 -5.97 11.69
C ASN A 304 27.36 -5.35 10.29
N LYS A 305 28.12 -5.92 9.35
CA LYS A 305 28.15 -5.44 7.96
C LYS A 305 26.79 -5.64 7.28
N VAL A 306 26.23 -6.85 7.37
CA VAL A 306 24.91 -7.13 6.78
C VAL A 306 23.84 -6.23 7.38
N GLN A 307 23.85 -6.02 8.70
CA GLN A 307 22.92 -5.10 9.35
C GLN A 307 23.07 -3.67 8.80
N SER A 308 24.30 -3.18 8.64
CA SER A 308 24.57 -1.86 8.05
C SER A 308 24.01 -1.75 6.63
N ASP A 309 24.30 -2.72 5.76
CA ASP A 309 23.83 -2.72 4.36
C ASP A 309 22.29 -2.78 4.29
N LEU A 310 21.65 -3.50 5.22
CA LEU A 310 20.20 -3.59 5.31
C LEU A 310 19.54 -2.31 5.82
N LEU A 311 20.19 -1.56 6.71
CA LEU A 311 19.67 -0.28 7.24
C LEU A 311 19.59 0.80 6.16
N GLU A 312 20.39 0.72 5.09
CA GLU A 312 20.25 1.59 3.92
C GLU A 312 18.99 1.28 3.11
N LEU A 313 18.50 0.03 3.16
CA LEU A 313 17.42 -0.46 2.31
C LEU A 313 16.07 -0.59 3.01
N CYS A 314 16.07 -0.78 4.32
CA CYS A 314 14.88 -1.06 5.13
C CYS A 314 14.85 -0.19 6.39
N PRO A 315 13.66 0.14 6.90
CA PRO A 315 13.53 0.72 8.23
C PRO A 315 14.16 -0.19 9.29
N GLU A 316 14.81 0.39 10.28
CA GLU A 316 15.51 -0.35 11.35
C GLU A 316 14.65 -1.45 12.00
N PRO A 317 13.38 -1.22 12.39
CA PRO A 317 12.55 -2.29 12.97
C PRO A 317 12.29 -3.48 12.02
N ILE A 318 12.34 -3.25 10.70
CA ILE A 318 12.22 -4.32 9.70
C ILE A 318 13.52 -5.11 9.60
N VAL A 319 14.68 -4.42 9.64
CA VAL A 319 16.00 -5.07 9.67
C VAL A 319 16.12 -5.98 10.89
N GLU A 320 15.75 -5.46 12.07
CA GLU A 320 15.73 -6.24 13.31
C GLU A 320 14.84 -7.48 13.19
N PHE A 321 13.63 -7.32 12.64
CA PHE A 321 12.70 -8.44 12.44
C PHE A 321 13.30 -9.52 11.54
N VAL A 322 13.86 -9.13 10.39
CA VAL A 322 14.47 -10.05 9.41
C VAL A 322 15.63 -10.83 10.05
N ILE A 323 16.52 -10.15 10.78
CA ILE A 323 17.68 -10.77 11.43
C ILE A 323 17.24 -11.71 12.55
N GLN A 324 16.37 -11.26 13.46
CA GLN A 324 15.90 -12.03 14.61
C GLN A 324 15.15 -13.29 14.20
N LYS A 325 14.36 -13.23 13.13
CA LYS A 325 13.61 -14.37 12.59
C LYS A 325 14.43 -15.24 11.64
N GLY A 326 15.63 -14.80 11.26
CA GLY A 326 16.48 -15.51 10.30
C GLY A 326 15.81 -15.67 8.93
N LEU A 327 14.97 -14.71 8.52
CA LEU A 327 14.26 -14.78 7.25
C LEU A 327 15.22 -14.67 6.07
N TYR A 328 14.82 -15.24 4.93
CA TYR A 328 15.55 -15.18 3.66
C TYR A 328 16.94 -15.81 3.64
N ARG A 329 17.38 -16.47 4.73
CA ARG A 329 18.63 -17.23 4.72
C ARG A 329 18.48 -18.41 3.77
N LYS A 330 19.57 -18.80 3.12
CA LYS A 330 19.57 -19.97 2.24
C LYS A 330 19.39 -21.22 3.09
N GLU A 331 18.31 -21.98 2.84
CA GLU A 331 18.12 -23.30 3.42
C GLU A 331 19.24 -24.25 2.94
N GLN A 332 19.73 -25.13 3.82
CA GLN A 332 20.84 -26.05 3.54
C GLN A 332 20.44 -27.15 2.57
#